data_AF-A0A0F9QCA8-F1
#
_entry.id   AF-A0A0F9QCA8-F1
#
_cell.length_a   1.000
_cell.length_b   1.000
_cell.length_c   1.000
_cell.angle_alpha   90.00
_cell.angle_beta   90.00
_cell.angle_gamma   90.00
#
_symmetry.space_group_name_H-M   'P 1'
#
loop_
_entity.id
_entity.type
_entity.pdbx_description
1 polymer ?
#
loop_
_entity_poly.entity_id
_entity_poly.type
_entity_poly.pdbx_seq_one_letter_code
_entity_poly.pdbx_strand_id
1 'polypeptide(L)' 'MNEITILMYLLSKKIDSFQMGATQDEIFKALNIYGKNESVYFQNLIRHLSNFIEPLGLQIRFNPM' A
#
# COMPACT_ATOMS: atom_id res chain seq x y z
N MET A 1 -1.44 -16.25 -0.87
CA MET A 1 -1.75 -14.98 -0.17
C MET A 1 -1.91 -13.91 -1.26
N ASN A 2 -3.01 -13.14 -1.27
CA ASN A 2 -3.30 -12.16 -2.32
C ASN A 2 -2.42 -10.90 -2.14
N GLU A 3 -1.96 -10.28 -3.23
CA GLU A 3 -1.15 -9.04 -3.24
C GLU A 3 -1.81 -7.93 -2.42
N ILE A 4 -3.14 -7.81 -2.50
CA ILE A 4 -3.91 -6.82 -1.72
C ILE A 4 -3.85 -7.12 -0.22
N THR A 5 -3.87 -8.38 0.18
CA THR A 5 -3.76 -8.77 1.59
C THR A 5 -2.35 -8.49 2.13
N ILE A 6 -1.32 -8.72 1.32
CA ILE A 6 0.06 -8.39 1.67
C ILE A 6 0.22 -6.87 1.79
N LEU A 7 -0.30 -6.10 0.83
CA LEU A 7 -0.30 -4.64 0.87
C LEU A 7 -1.01 -4.11 2.13
N MET A 8 -2.20 -4.62 2.44
CA MET A 8 -2.95 -4.22 3.64
C MET A 8 -2.19 -4.55 4.92
N TYR A 9 -1.55 -5.73 4.98
CA TYR A 9 -0.68 -6.11 6.10
C TYR A 9 0.51 -5.16 6.25
N LEU A 10 1.19 -4.83 5.14
CA LEU A 10 2.34 -3.92 5.15
C LEU A 10 1.94 -2.50 5.57
N LEU A 11 0.81 -1.99 5.10
CA LEU A 11 0.31 -0.65 5.45
C LEU A 11 -0.24 -0.56 6.88
N SER A 12 -0.73 -1.66 7.45
CA SER A 12 -1.20 -1.71 8.83
C SER A 12 -0.09 -1.97 9.85
N LYS A 13 1.10 -2.36 9.38
CA LYS A 13 2.23 -2.66 10.26
C LYS A 13 2.74 -1.39 10.95
N LYS A 14 2.77 -1.41 12.27
CA LYS A 14 3.41 -0.35 13.07
C LYS A 14 4.91 -0.61 13.12
N ILE A 15 5.71 0.31 12.61
CA ILE A 15 7.18 0.18 12.59
C ILE A 15 7.75 0.75 13.90
N ASP A 16 7.27 1.91 14.34
CA ASP A 16 7.64 2.52 15.62
C ASP A 16 6.46 3.32 16.21
N SER A 17 6.70 4.08 17.28
CA SER A 17 5.67 4.90 17.93
C SER A 17 5.12 6.05 17.08
N PHE A 18 5.84 6.45 16.03
CA PHE A 18 5.56 7.62 15.19
C PHE A 18 5.29 7.26 13.72
N GLN A 19 5.64 6.05 13.28
CA GLN A 19 5.53 5.58 11.91
C GLN A 19 4.64 4.34 11.82
N MET A 20 3.63 4.44 10.96
CA MET A 20 2.70 3.36 10.65
C MET A 20 2.69 3.16 9.13
N GLY A 21 2.78 1.90 8.73
CA GLY A 21 2.83 1.47 7.34
C GLY A 21 4.26 1.25 6.82
N ALA A 22 4.36 0.43 5.80
CA ALA A 22 5.59 0.20 5.05
C ALA A 22 5.87 1.33 4.05
N THR A 23 7.14 1.58 3.80
CA THR A 23 7.60 2.47 2.73
C THR A 23 7.32 1.86 1.35
N GLN A 24 7.31 2.69 0.31
CA GLN A 24 7.09 2.22 -1.07
C GLN A 24 8.14 1.18 -1.49
N ASP A 25 9.41 1.38 -1.13
CA ASP A 25 10.49 0.43 -1.44
C ASP A 25 10.30 -0.93 -0.74
N GLU A 26 9.87 -0.93 0.52
CA GLU A 26 9.55 -2.16 1.25
C GLU A 26 8.38 -2.90 0.60
N ILE A 27 7.37 -2.17 0.13
CA ILE A 27 6.22 -2.74 -0.59
C ILE A 27 6.69 -3.35 -1.92
N PHE A 28 7.56 -2.66 -2.66
CA PHE A 28 8.09 -3.17 -3.93
C PHE A 28 8.90 -4.43 -3.73
N LYS A 29 9.78 -4.45 -2.72
CA LYS A 29 10.56 -5.62 -2.37
C LYS A 29 9.70 -6.79 -1.93
N ALA A 30 8.68 -6.56 -1.10
CA ALA A 30 7.80 -7.60 -0.58
C ALA A 30 6.85 -8.18 -1.64
N LEU A 31 6.41 -7.36 -2.60
CA LEU A 31 5.55 -7.78 -3.71
C LEU A 31 6.34 -8.15 -4.98
N ASN A 32 7.68 -8.13 -4.91
CA ASN A 32 8.56 -8.48 -6.02
C ASN A 32 8.28 -7.64 -7.30
N ILE A 33 7.97 -6.36 -7.10
CA ILE A 33 7.64 -5.40 -8.16
C ILE A 33 8.94 -4.79 -8.67
N TYR A 34 9.28 -5.05 -9.94
CA TYR A 34 10.47 -4.50 -10.59
C TYR A 34 10.17 -4.06 -12.03
N GLY A 35 10.67 -2.90 -12.46
CA GLY A 35 10.66 -2.47 -13.86
C GLY A 35 10.36 -0.99 -14.10
N LYS A 36 10.07 -0.63 -15.36
CA LYS A 36 9.78 0.78 -15.74
C LYS A 36 8.43 1.31 -15.25
N ASN A 37 7.52 0.43 -14.82
CA ASN A 37 6.12 0.77 -14.55
C ASN A 37 5.72 0.59 -13.07
N GLU A 38 6.69 0.49 -12.16
CA GLU A 38 6.45 0.24 -10.73
C GLU A 38 5.49 1.26 -10.10
N SER A 39 5.65 2.55 -10.42
CA SER A 39 4.78 3.62 -9.92
C SER A 39 3.33 3.46 -10.36
N VAL A 40 3.09 3.09 -11.62
CA VAL A 40 1.73 2.88 -12.15
C VAL A 40 1.10 1.64 -11.51
N TYR A 41 1.88 0.58 -11.37
CA TYR A 41 1.44 -0.63 -10.71
C TYR A 41 1.10 -0.37 -9.23
N PHE A 42 1.92 0.41 -8.52
CA PHE A 42 1.65 0.83 -7.14
C PHE A 42 0.36 1.63 -7.01
N GLN A 43 0.14 2.63 -7.88
CA GLN A 43 -1.10 3.39 -7.88
C GLN A 43 -2.32 2.50 -8.13
N ASN A 44 -2.21 1.53 -9.04
CA ASN A 44 -3.27 0.55 -9.28
C ASN A 44 -3.55 -0.32 -8.06
N LEU A 45 -2.51 -0.76 -7.35
CA LEU A 45 -2.63 -1.52 -6.10
C LEU A 45 -3.37 -0.73 -5.02
N ILE A 46 -3.00 0.55 -4.82
CA ILE A 46 -3.66 1.41 -3.84
C ILE A 46 -5.11 1.69 -4.23
N ARG A 47 -5.40 1.91 -5.52
CA ARG A 47 -6.77 2.05 -6.03
C ARG A 47 -7.60 0.77 -5.87
N HIS A 48 -7.00 -0.40 -6.08
CA HIS A 48 -7.69 -1.66 -5.80
C HIS A 48 -7.96 -1.82 -4.31
N LEU A 49 -7.00 -1.45 -3.45
CA LEU A 49 -7.18 -1.48 -2.01
C LEU A 49 -8.30 -0.52 -1.55
N SER A 50 -8.43 0.67 -2.15
CA SER A 50 -9.51 1.60 -1.79
C SER A 50 -10.89 1.01 -2.01
N ASN A 51 -11.09 0.17 -3.04
CA ASN A 51 -12.37 -0.52 -3.27
C ASN A 51 -12.78 -1.45 -2.11
N PHE A 52 -11.81 -1.93 -1.31
CA PHE A 52 -12.09 -2.75 -0.12
C PHE A 52 -12.25 -1.91 1.15
N ILE A 53 -11.62 -0.74 1.19
CA ILE A 53 -11.52 0.12 2.37
C ILE A 53 -12.64 1.18 2.41
N GLU A 54 -13.06 1.69 1.25
CA GLU A 54 -14.16 2.66 1.10
C GLU A 54 -15.50 2.16 1.69
N PRO A 55 -15.97 0.92 1.43
CA PRO A 55 -17.18 0.42 2.08
C PRO A 55 -17.03 0.25 3.61
N LEU A 56 -15.81 0.25 4.14
CA LEU A 56 -15.53 0.22 5.57
C LEU A 56 -15.49 1.63 6.19
N GLY A 57 -15.72 2.69 5.40
CA GLY A 57 -15.68 4.09 5.86
C GLY A 57 -14.27 4.62 6.13
N LEU A 58 -13.25 3.90 5.71
CA LEU A 58 -11.85 4.27 5.86
C LEU A 58 -11.41 5.06 4.61
N GLN A 59 -10.83 6.25 4.78
CA GLN A 59 -10.37 7.08 3.65
C GLN A 59 -8.85 7.07 3.55
N ILE A 60 -8.32 6.68 2.38
CA ILE A 60 -6.89 6.82 2.09
C ILE A 60 -6.61 8.30 1.82
N ARG A 61 -6.00 8.99 2.78
CA ARG A 61 -5.53 10.37 2.60
C ARG A 61 -4.15 10.33 1.95
N PHE A 62 -4.07 10.55 0.65
CA PHE A 62 -2.80 10.92 0.03
C PHE A 62 -2.46 12.35 0.44
N ASN A 63 -1.27 12.56 0.99
CA ASN A 63 -0.72 13.89 1.23
C ASN A 63 0.15 14.27 0.02
N PRO A 64 -0.30 15.17 -0.87
CA PRO A 64 0.53 15.67 -1.95
C PRO A 64 1.45 16.76 -1.39
N MET A 65 2.59 16.36 -0.81
CA MET A 65 3.68 17.30 -0.56
C MET A 65 4.47 17.56 -1.84
#